data_AF-A0A315R0D8-F1
#
_entry.id   AF-A0A315R0D8-F1
#
_cell.length_a   1.000
_cell.length_b   1.000
_cell.length_c   1.000
_cell.angle_alpha   90.00
_cell.angle_beta   90.00
_cell.angle_gamma   90.00
#
_symmetry.space_group_name_H-M   'P 1'
#
loop_
_entity.id
_entity.type
_entity.pdbx_description
1 polymer ?
#
loop_
_entity_poly.entity_id
_entity_poly.type
_entity_poly.pdbx_seq_one_letter_code
_entity_poly.pdbx_strand_id
1 'polypeptide(L)'
;MVRKKRIWYPGAKYHIISRGNKKKNIFLDKVDYQIFLDILKEMNRKQPFTIISYCLMPNHTHLQVRTFDVEIWKIMKGINWRYARYFNERYSTVGHVFQGRYVSKIIENNYYNLIVNRYIHLNPVKDKL
;
A
#
# COMPACT_ATOMS: atom_id res chain seq x y z
N MET A 1 -19.49 7.55 -13.44
CA MET A 1 -19.06 6.20 -13.87
C MET A 1 -19.27 5.20 -12.74
N VAL A 2 -19.98 4.10 -13.02
CA VAL A 2 -20.17 3.00 -12.08
C VAL A 2 -18.83 2.34 -11.80
N ARG A 3 -18.50 2.17 -10.52
CA ARG A 3 -17.23 1.60 -10.09
C ARG A 3 -17.28 0.08 -10.19
N LYS A 4 -16.34 -0.53 -10.90
CA LYS A 4 -16.18 -2.00 -10.92
C LYS A 4 -15.81 -2.49 -9.53
N LYS A 5 -16.55 -3.49 -9.02
CA LYS A 5 -16.25 -4.12 -7.73
C LYS A 5 -14.88 -4.81 -7.83
N ARG A 6 -14.07 -4.72 -6.77
CA ARG A 6 -12.79 -5.45 -6.72
C ARG A 6 -13.09 -6.93 -6.55
N ILE A 7 -12.49 -7.77 -7.39
CA ILE A 7 -12.56 -9.22 -7.25
C ILE A 7 -11.87 -9.60 -5.93
N TRP A 8 -12.51 -10.46 -5.15
CA TRP A 8 -11.98 -10.95 -3.89
C TRP A 8 -12.44 -12.38 -3.62
N TYR A 9 -11.54 -13.16 -3.03
CA TYR A 9 -11.73 -14.49 -2.49
C TYR A 9 -10.67 -14.75 -1.40
N PRO A 10 -10.91 -15.67 -0.44
CA PRO A 10 -9.90 -16.05 0.53
C PRO A 10 -8.61 -16.54 -0.12
N GLY A 11 -7.48 -15.98 0.27
CA GLY A 11 -6.18 -16.27 -0.33
C GLY A 11 -5.82 -15.42 -1.55
N ALA A 12 -6.70 -14.52 -2.01
CA ALA A 12 -6.42 -13.62 -3.12
C ALA A 12 -5.16 -12.78 -2.88
N LYS A 13 -4.35 -12.64 -3.93
CA LYS A 13 -3.11 -11.85 -3.92
C LYS A 13 -3.29 -10.59 -4.76
N TYR A 14 -2.69 -9.49 -4.31
CA TYR A 14 -2.81 -8.19 -4.97
C TYR A 14 -1.46 -7.48 -5.05
N HIS A 15 -1.24 -6.80 -6.17
CA HIS A 15 -0.28 -5.70 -6.26
C HIS A 15 -1.02 -4.40 -5.95
N ILE A 16 -0.58 -3.72 -4.89
CA ILE A 16 -1.19 -2.50 -4.37
C ILE A 16 -0.23 -1.33 -4.56
N ILE A 17 -0.77 -0.19 -5.00
CA ILE A 17 -0.01 1.07 -5.11
C ILE A 17 -0.79 2.21 -4.44
N SER A 18 -0.20 2.83 -3.43
CA SER A 18 -0.71 4.07 -2.83
C SER A 18 0.26 5.20 -3.13
N ARG A 19 -0.17 6.24 -3.84
CA ARG A 19 0.69 7.36 -4.26
C ARG A 19 0.27 8.67 -3.63
N GLY A 20 1.26 9.49 -3.28
CA GLY A 20 1.09 10.83 -2.73
C GLY A 20 0.32 11.75 -3.66
N ASN A 21 -0.49 12.62 -3.06
CA ASN A 21 -1.25 13.63 -3.78
C ASN A 21 -0.29 14.56 -4.52
N LYS A 22 -0.62 14.89 -5.78
CA LYS A 22 0.27 15.63 -6.70
C LYS A 22 1.68 15.02 -6.83
N LYS A 23 1.81 13.69 -6.67
CA LYS A 23 3.09 12.95 -6.66
C LYS A 23 4.10 13.45 -5.60
N LYS A 24 3.63 14.16 -4.57
CA LYS A 24 4.48 14.62 -3.47
C LYS A 24 4.99 13.45 -2.64
N ASN A 25 6.13 13.68 -1.98
CA ASN A 25 6.65 12.74 -1.01
C ASN A 25 5.65 12.56 0.14
N ILE A 26 5.40 11.31 0.47
CA ILE A 26 4.63 10.85 1.62
C ILE A 26 5.53 10.32 2.73
N PHE A 27 6.81 10.08 2.46
CA PHE A 27 7.85 9.82 3.45
C PHE A 27 8.92 10.91 3.32
N LEU A 28 9.05 11.76 4.34
CA LEU A 28 9.98 12.89 4.36
C LEU A 28 11.26 12.55 5.14
N ASP A 29 11.14 11.69 6.15
CA ASP A 29 12.27 11.22 6.96
C ASP A 29 12.14 9.73 7.31
N LYS A 30 13.15 9.16 7.98
CA LYS A 30 13.20 7.74 8.36
C LYS A 30 12.07 7.31 9.30
N VAL A 31 11.54 8.23 10.11
CA VAL A 31 10.49 7.91 11.08
C VAL A 31 9.17 7.64 10.36
N ASP A 32 8.90 8.34 9.26
CA ASP A 32 7.71 8.10 8.45
C ASP A 32 7.65 6.66 7.90
N TYR A 33 8.78 6.15 7.42
CA TYR A 33 8.88 4.77 6.95
C TYR A 33 8.59 3.79 8.09
N GLN A 34 9.19 4.03 9.27
CA GLN A 34 9.00 3.18 10.43
C GLN A 34 7.53 3.16 10.89
N ILE A 35 6.89 4.33 10.98
CA ILE A 35 5.49 4.47 11.36
C ILE A 35 4.58 3.74 10.36
N PHE A 36 4.85 3.84 9.07
CA PHE A 36 4.08 3.09 8.07
C PHE A 36 4.21 1.58 8.26
N LEU A 37 5.42 1.07 8.51
CA LEU A 37 5.65 -0.35 8.80
C LEU A 37 4.93 -0.79 10.08
N ASP A 38 4.90 0.05 11.12
CA ASP A 38 4.20 -0.27 12.37
C ASP A 38 2.67 -0.24 12.19
N ILE A 39 2.14 0.68 11.38
CA ILE A 39 0.73 0.66 10.97
C ILE A 39 0.40 -0.64 10.21
N LEU A 40 1.28 -1.13 9.33
CA LEU A 40 1.08 -2.42 8.65
C LEU A 40 1.00 -3.57 9.66
N LYS A 41 1.94 -3.65 10.60
CA LYS A 41 1.96 -4.69 11.64
C LYS A 41 0.71 -4.64 12.50
N GLU A 42 0.30 -3.46 12.93
CA GLU A 42 -0.91 -3.27 13.73
C GLU A 42 -2.18 -3.62 12.97
N MET A 43 -2.26 -3.25 11.68
CA MET A 43 -3.40 -3.63 10.87
C MET A 43 -3.47 -5.15 10.72
N ASN A 44 -2.32 -5.81 10.52
CA ASN A 44 -2.25 -7.27 10.41
C ASN A 44 -2.73 -7.96 11.70
N ARG A 45 -2.40 -7.42 12.88
CA ARG A 45 -2.91 -7.95 14.16
C ARG A 45 -4.45 -7.86 14.28
N LYS A 46 -5.07 -6.83 13.70
CA LYS A 46 -6.53 -6.62 13.77
C LYS A 46 -7.30 -7.33 12.66
N GLN A 47 -6.70 -7.38 11.47
CA GLN A 47 -7.27 -7.94 10.25
C GLN A 47 -6.14 -8.72 9.57
N PRO A 48 -6.06 -10.05 9.76
CA PRO A 48 -4.95 -10.83 9.23
C PRO A 48 -4.81 -10.72 7.71
N PHE A 49 -3.58 -10.48 7.25
CA PHE A 49 -3.13 -10.55 5.85
C PHE A 49 -1.63 -10.85 5.81
N THR A 50 -1.10 -11.23 4.64
CA THR A 50 0.34 -11.41 4.47
C THR A 50 0.89 -10.35 3.53
N ILE A 51 1.95 -9.67 3.95
CA ILE A 51 2.81 -8.90 3.04
C ILE A 51 3.86 -9.87 2.49
N ILE A 52 3.77 -10.16 1.19
CA ILE A 52 4.71 -11.06 0.49
C ILE A 52 5.98 -10.29 0.11
N SER A 53 5.82 -9.05 -0.35
CA SER A 53 6.91 -8.12 -0.64
C SER A 53 6.40 -6.69 -0.54
N TYR A 54 7.32 -5.75 -0.35
CA TYR A 54 7.00 -4.33 -0.35
C TYR A 54 8.18 -3.48 -0.81
N CYS A 55 7.88 -2.28 -1.27
CA CYS A 55 8.83 -1.21 -1.51
C CYS A 55 8.18 0.12 -1.12
N LEU A 56 8.86 0.89 -0.27
CA LEU A 56 8.41 2.21 0.18
C LEU A 56 9.27 3.26 -0.53
N MET A 57 8.69 3.91 -1.53
CA MET A 57 9.31 5.00 -2.29
C MET A 57 8.90 6.32 -1.66
N PRO A 58 9.72 7.39 -1.71
CA PRO A 58 9.42 8.67 -1.07
C PRO A 58 8.01 9.19 -1.33
N ASN A 59 7.48 9.04 -2.56
CA ASN A 59 6.14 9.51 -2.95
C ASN A 59 5.08 8.42 -3.18
N HIS A 60 5.40 7.13 -3.00
CA HIS A 60 4.40 6.06 -3.14
C HIS A 60 4.84 4.75 -2.50
N THR A 61 3.88 3.86 -2.23
CA THR A 61 4.17 2.51 -1.78
C THR A 61 3.78 1.49 -2.82
N HIS A 62 4.54 0.40 -2.88
CA HIS A 62 4.17 -0.83 -3.56
C HIS A 62 4.08 -1.96 -2.53
N LEU A 63 2.93 -2.63 -2.46
CA LEU A 63 2.73 -3.79 -1.58
C LEU A 63 2.24 -4.98 -2.40
N GLN A 64 2.78 -6.16 -2.11
CA GLN A 64 2.23 -7.44 -2.55
C GLN A 64 1.51 -8.08 -1.36
N VAL A 65 0.19 -8.12 -1.40
CA VAL A 65 -0.65 -8.50 -0.25
C VAL A 65 -1.45 -9.74 -0.57
N ARG A 66 -1.45 -10.73 0.34
CA ARG A 66 -2.40 -11.85 0.35
C ARG A 66 -3.47 -11.60 1.40
N THR A 67 -4.74 -11.63 1.01
CA THR A 67 -5.87 -11.52 1.94
C THR A 67 -6.37 -12.89 2.38
N PHE A 68 -6.96 -12.96 3.57
CA PHE A 68 -7.69 -14.13 4.06
C PHE A 68 -9.18 -13.80 4.11
N ASP A 69 -9.73 -13.60 5.30
CA ASP A 69 -11.19 -13.40 5.52
C ASP A 69 -11.65 -11.95 5.33
N VAL A 70 -10.70 -11.03 5.09
CA VAL A 70 -10.97 -9.60 4.99
C VAL A 70 -10.67 -9.10 3.59
N GLU A 71 -11.65 -8.42 2.97
CA GLU A 71 -11.46 -7.77 1.68
C GLU A 71 -10.36 -6.70 1.72
N ILE A 72 -9.54 -6.66 0.67
CA ILE A 72 -8.37 -5.77 0.56
C ILE A 72 -8.70 -4.29 0.78
N TRP A 73 -9.92 -3.85 0.48
CA TRP A 73 -10.31 -2.45 0.70
C TRP A 73 -10.51 -2.08 2.15
N LYS A 74 -10.90 -3.01 3.02
CA LYS A 74 -11.01 -2.74 4.47
C LYS A 74 -9.62 -2.53 5.05
N ILE A 75 -8.69 -3.42 4.71
CA ILE A 75 -7.27 -3.36 5.10
C ILE A 75 -6.64 -2.04 4.63
N MET A 76 -6.71 -1.75 3.32
CA MET A 76 -6.07 -0.55 2.77
C MET A 76 -6.76 0.76 3.17
N LYS A 77 -8.08 0.75 3.44
CA LYS A 77 -8.77 1.91 4.02
C LYS A 77 -8.19 2.22 5.40
N GLY A 78 -8.00 1.19 6.24
CA GLY A 78 -7.39 1.34 7.56
C GLY A 78 -5.96 1.86 7.47
N ILE A 79 -5.10 1.24 6.65
CA ILE A 79 -3.69 1.63 6.53
C ILE A 79 -3.57 3.08 6.03
N ASN A 80 -4.21 3.41 4.91
CA ASN A 80 -4.08 4.73 4.30
C ASN A 80 -4.70 5.82 5.19
N TRP A 81 -5.80 5.55 5.89
CA TRP A 81 -6.41 6.51 6.82
C TRP A 81 -5.51 6.80 8.01
N ARG A 82 -4.99 5.76 8.66
CA ARG A 82 -4.10 5.90 9.82
C ARG A 82 -2.83 6.66 9.46
N TYR A 83 -2.23 6.33 8.32
CA TYR A 83 -1.03 7.01 7.87
C TYR A 83 -1.29 8.47 7.48
N ALA A 84 -2.38 8.74 6.75
CA ALA A 84 -2.71 10.11 6.37
C ALA A 84 -2.99 10.99 7.59
N ARG A 85 -3.61 10.44 8.63
CA ARG A 85 -3.82 11.12 9.91
C ARG A 85 -2.48 11.43 10.59
N TYR A 86 -1.63 10.44 10.78
CA TYR A 86 -0.28 10.63 11.35
C TYR A 86 0.51 11.70 10.59
N PHE A 87 0.53 11.63 9.26
CA PHE A 87 1.29 12.55 8.42
C PHE A 87 0.79 13.99 8.58
N ASN A 88 -0.52 14.19 8.53
CA ASN A 88 -1.12 15.51 8.71
C ASN A 88 -0.88 16.08 10.12
N GLU A 89 -0.97 15.24 11.16
CA GLU A 89 -0.67 15.65 12.54
C GLU A 89 0.81 16.02 12.70
N ARG A 90 1.73 15.17 12.23
CA ARG A 90 3.19 15.40 12.35
C ARG A 90 3.67 16.64 11.61
N TYR A 91 3.18 16.84 10.39
CA TYR A 91 3.64 17.92 9.51
C TYR A 91 2.73 19.15 9.53
N SER A 92 1.73 19.19 10.42
CA SER A 92 0.75 20.28 10.53
C SER A 92 0.08 20.62 9.19
N THR A 93 -0.23 19.61 8.38
CA THR A 93 -0.88 19.77 7.07
C THR A 93 -2.36 19.38 7.13
N VAL A 94 -3.14 19.87 6.16
CA VAL A 94 -4.54 19.51 5.99
C VAL A 94 -4.82 18.91 4.62
N GLY A 95 -5.90 18.12 4.52
CA GLY A 95 -6.37 17.55 3.26
C GLY A 95 -5.76 16.18 2.93
N HIS A 96 -5.76 15.85 1.63
CA HIS A 96 -5.41 14.52 1.14
C HIS A 96 -3.89 14.32 1.02
N VAL A 97 -3.37 13.35 1.79
CA VAL A 97 -1.99 12.86 1.67
C VAL A 97 -1.81 11.99 0.44
N PHE A 98 -2.76 11.08 0.16
CA PHE A 98 -2.76 10.25 -1.05
C PHE A 98 -3.60 10.87 -2.15
N GLN A 99 -3.22 10.65 -3.42
CA GLN A 99 -3.93 11.19 -4.59
C GLN A 99 -5.36 10.65 -4.77
N GLY A 100 -5.73 9.61 -4.04
CA GLY A 100 -7.04 8.97 -4.12
C GLY A 100 -7.00 7.56 -3.55
N ARG A 101 -7.89 6.70 -4.06
CA ARG A 101 -7.85 5.26 -3.72
C ARG A 101 -6.57 4.64 -4.25
N TYR A 102 -6.05 3.68 -3.49
CA TYR A 102 -4.97 2.82 -3.96
C TYR A 102 -5.38 2.08 -5.25
N VAL A 103 -4.39 1.86 -6.11
CA VAL A 103 -4.51 0.94 -7.25
C VAL A 103 -4.41 -0.49 -6.73
N SER A 104 -5.22 -1.39 -7.26
CA SER A 104 -5.19 -2.81 -6.92
C SER A 104 -5.31 -3.67 -8.16
N LYS A 105 -4.28 -4.47 -8.42
CA LYS A 105 -4.29 -5.49 -9.48
C LYS A 105 -4.26 -6.87 -8.83
N ILE A 106 -5.23 -7.71 -9.16
CA ILE A 106 -5.27 -9.10 -8.68
C ILE A 106 -4.16 -9.91 -9.34
N ILE A 107 -3.57 -10.84 -8.61
CA ILE A 107 -2.50 -11.73 -9.08
C ILE A 107 -3.07 -13.14 -9.18
N GLU A 108 -3.27 -13.62 -10.40
CA GLU A 108 -4.07 -14.83 -10.68
C GLU A 108 -3.22 -16.12 -10.76
N ASN A 109 -1.91 -16.01 -10.96
CA ASN A 109 -1.04 -17.19 -11.09
C ASN A 109 0.36 -16.96 -10.48
N ASN A 110 1.09 -18.07 -10.29
CA ASN A 110 2.40 -18.07 -9.63
C ASN A 110 3.49 -17.37 -10.46
N TYR A 111 3.44 -17.46 -11.80
CA TYR A 111 4.39 -16.76 -12.66
C TYR A 111 4.26 -15.24 -12.50
N TYR A 112 3.02 -14.73 -12.55
CA TYR A 112 2.75 -13.32 -12.34
C TYR A 112 3.08 -12.87 -10.91
N ASN A 113 2.91 -13.75 -9.92
CA ASN A 113 3.32 -13.49 -8.54
C ASN A 113 4.83 -13.20 -8.42
N LEU A 114 5.67 -13.95 -9.14
CA LEU A 114 7.13 -13.71 -9.19
C LEU A 114 7.48 -12.44 -9.96
N ILE A 115 6.79 -12.16 -11.07
CA ILE A 115 6.99 -10.92 -11.84
C ILE A 115 6.71 -9.70 -10.97
N VAL A 116 5.59 -9.70 -10.25
CA VAL A 116 5.22 -8.60 -9.34
C VAL A 116 6.25 -8.45 -8.24
N ASN A 117 6.68 -9.54 -7.61
CA ASN A 117 7.71 -9.52 -6.57
C ASN A 117 9.01 -8.86 -7.07
N ARG A 118 9.54 -9.35 -8.21
CA ARG A 118 10.73 -8.77 -8.85
C ARG A 118 10.52 -7.29 -9.19
N TYR A 119 9.36 -6.94 -9.75
CA TYR A 119 9.04 -5.56 -10.08
C TYR A 119 9.08 -4.65 -8.85
N ILE A 120 8.50 -5.10 -7.73
CA ILE A 120 8.45 -4.34 -6.47
C ILE A 120 9.87 -4.01 -5.99
N HIS A 121 10.75 -5.01 -5.91
CA HIS A 121 12.13 -4.83 -5.46
C HIS A 121 12.98 -3.99 -6.41
N LEU A 122 12.68 -3.98 -7.71
CA LEU A 122 13.40 -3.18 -8.71
C LEU A 122 12.89 -1.73 -8.84
N ASN A 123 11.82 -1.32 -8.13
CA ASN A 123 11.32 0.06 -8.26
C ASN A 123 12.35 1.13 -7.89
N PRO A 124 13.10 1.03 -6.78
CA PRO A 124 14.12 2.03 -6.42
C PRO A 124 15.16 2.21 -7.52
N VAL A 125 15.63 1.09 -8.10
CA VAL A 125 16.62 1.09 -9.18
C VAL A 125 16.08 1.76 -10.44
N LYS A 126 14.81 1.50 -10.80
CA LYS A 126 14.18 2.09 -11.99
C LYS A 126 13.93 3.59 -11.85
N ASP A 127 13.56 4.04 -10.65
CA ASP A 127 13.33 5.46 -10.36
C ASP A 127 14.62 6.20 -9.99
N LYS A 128 15.78 5.53 -10.03
CA LYS A 128 17.12 6.07 -9.74
C LYS A 128 17.25 6.63 -8.31
N LEU A 129 16.69 5.93 -7.34
CA LEU A 129 16.87 6.18 -5.90
C LEU A 129 18.04 5.38 -5.32
#